data_AF-A0A351MBB5-F1
#
_entry.id   AF-A0A351MBB5-F1
#
_cell.length_a   1.000
_cell.length_b   1.000
_cell.length_c   1.000
_cell.angle_alpha   90.00
_cell.angle_beta   90.00
_cell.angle_gamma   90.00
#
_symmetry.space_group_name_H-M   'P 1'
#
loop_
_entity.id
_entity.type
_entity.pdbx_description
1 polymer ?
#
loop_
_entity_poly.entity_id
_entity_poly.type
_entity_poly.pdbx_seq_one_letter_code
_entity_poly.pdbx_strand_id
1 'polypeptide(L)'
;MLAERLLAQLAQGQDGPLLRLGLAKSLLVSDPAAALEHARAAAAQDPKLSAAWKLLGRAAISAGEPETARTAWTQGVAVARQRGDLQAVREMEVFLRRLSAD
;
A
#
# COMPACT_ATOMS: atom_id res chain seq x y z
N MET A 1 -8.77 -7.57 17.85
CA MET A 1 -7.64 -6.93 17.13
C MET A 1 -8.17 -5.86 16.18
N LEU A 2 -7.36 -4.85 15.80
CA LEU A 2 -7.81 -3.79 14.87
C LEU A 2 -8.25 -4.36 13.51
N ALA A 3 -7.51 -5.36 12.97
CA ALA A 3 -7.84 -6.02 11.72
C ALA A 3 -9.24 -6.65 11.73
N GLU A 4 -9.59 -7.40 12.79
CA GLU A 4 -10.90 -8.06 12.92
C GLU A 4 -12.06 -7.07 12.90
N ARG A 5 -11.91 -5.92 13.58
CA ARG A 5 -12.94 -4.86 13.57
C ARG A 5 -13.14 -4.29 12.17
N LEU A 6 -12.05 -4.02 11.44
CA LEU A 6 -12.11 -3.48 10.09
C LEU A 6 -12.67 -4.51 9.09
N LEU A 7 -12.35 -5.80 9.26
CA LEU A 7 -12.93 -6.89 8.46
C LEU A 7 -14.44 -7.02 8.70
N ALA A 8 -14.90 -6.85 9.94
CA ALA A 8 -16.33 -6.84 10.24
C ALA A 8 -17.05 -5.67 9.56
N GLN A 9 -16.47 -4.47 9.54
CA GLN A 9 -17.02 -3.33 8.81
C GLN A 9 -17.05 -3.60 7.30
N LEU A 10 -16.01 -4.22 6.75
CA LEU A 10 -15.96 -4.61 5.35
C LEU A 10 -17.07 -5.61 5.00
N ALA A 11 -17.29 -6.61 5.85
CA ALA A 11 -18.36 -7.59 5.70
C ALA A 11 -19.77 -6.97 5.80
N GLN A 12 -19.90 -5.84 6.50
CA GLN A 12 -21.12 -5.02 6.54
C GLN A 12 -21.28 -4.09 5.32
N GLY A 13 -20.43 -4.22 4.30
CA GLY A 13 -20.49 -3.46 3.06
C GLY A 13 -19.77 -2.11 3.10
N GLN A 14 -19.07 -1.78 4.19
CA GLN A 14 -18.24 -0.57 4.26
C GLN A 14 -16.91 -0.85 3.56
N ASP A 15 -16.90 -0.82 2.24
CA ASP A 15 -15.69 -0.98 1.41
C ASP A 15 -15.23 0.38 0.88
N GLY A 16 -14.25 0.97 1.55
CA GLY A 16 -13.65 2.24 1.14
C GLY A 16 -12.13 2.23 1.21
N PRO A 17 -11.46 3.14 0.48
CA PRO A 17 -10.01 3.08 0.27
C PRO A 17 -9.23 3.21 1.59
N LEU A 18 -9.71 4.06 2.51
CA LEU A 18 -9.09 4.25 3.82
C LEU A 18 -9.27 3.03 4.74
N LEU A 19 -10.41 2.35 4.65
CA LEU A 19 -10.66 1.13 5.42
C LEU A 19 -9.75 0.00 4.91
N ARG A 20 -9.67 -0.17 3.58
CA ARG A 20 -8.74 -1.12 2.93
C ARG A 20 -7.28 -0.80 3.27
N LEU A 21 -6.89 0.47 3.28
CA LEU A 21 -5.55 0.89 3.71
C LEU A 21 -5.28 0.54 5.18
N GLY A 22 -6.25 0.74 6.06
CA GLY A 22 -6.17 0.38 7.48
C GLY A 22 -5.97 -1.12 7.69
N LEU A 23 -6.74 -1.93 6.95
CA LEU A 23 -6.60 -3.39 6.92
C LEU A 23 -5.20 -3.81 6.50
N ALA A 24 -4.74 -3.31 5.35
CA ALA A 24 -3.41 -3.59 4.84
C ALA A 24 -2.31 -3.25 5.86
N LYS A 25 -2.44 -2.11 6.55
CA LYS A 25 -1.47 -1.70 7.57
C LYS A 25 -1.48 -2.63 8.78
N SER A 26 -2.66 -3.08 9.20
CA SER A 26 -2.81 -3.98 10.35
C SER A 26 -2.32 -5.40 10.08
N LEU A 27 -2.39 -5.85 8.82
CA LEU A 27 -2.05 -7.20 8.40
C LEU A 27 -0.58 -7.31 7.94
N LEU A 28 0.11 -6.20 7.67
CA LEU A 28 1.44 -6.19 7.03
C LEU A 28 2.47 -7.14 7.65
N VAL A 29 2.44 -7.34 8.97
CA VAL A 29 3.38 -8.21 9.69
C VAL A 29 2.84 -9.63 9.86
N SER A 30 1.53 -9.77 10.12
CA SER A 30 0.92 -11.07 10.43
C SER A 30 0.54 -11.86 9.18
N ASP A 31 0.09 -11.18 8.13
CA ASP A 31 -0.34 -11.75 6.87
C ASP A 31 -0.03 -10.78 5.70
N PRO A 32 1.22 -10.83 5.19
CA PRO A 32 1.63 -9.97 4.07
C PRO A 32 0.82 -10.17 2.79
N ALA A 33 0.31 -11.38 2.53
CA ALA A 33 -0.47 -11.69 1.34
C ALA A 33 -1.83 -10.98 1.42
N ALA A 34 -2.55 -11.11 2.54
CA ALA A 34 -3.79 -10.36 2.74
C ALA A 34 -3.54 -8.84 2.76
N ALA A 35 -2.43 -8.38 3.36
CA ALA A 35 -2.06 -6.97 3.35
C ALA A 35 -1.87 -6.43 1.93
N LEU A 36 -1.25 -7.22 1.04
CA LEU A 36 -1.04 -6.91 -0.37
C LEU A 36 -2.39 -6.75 -1.10
N GLU A 37 -3.32 -7.68 -0.91
CA GLU A 37 -4.67 -7.62 -1.51
C GLU A 37 -5.43 -6.35 -1.07
N HIS A 38 -5.43 -6.06 0.23
CA HIS A 38 -6.09 -4.88 0.76
C HIS A 38 -5.43 -3.58 0.29
N ALA A 39 -4.09 -3.52 0.18
CA ALA A 39 -3.39 -2.35 -0.32
C ALA A 39 -3.68 -2.12 -1.82
N ARG A 40 -3.78 -3.20 -2.60
CA ARG A 40 -4.12 -3.16 -4.03
C ARG A 40 -5.55 -2.63 -4.22
N ALA A 41 -6.49 -3.12 -3.41
CA ALA A 41 -7.87 -2.61 -3.41
C ALA A 41 -7.93 -1.12 -3.05
N ALA A 42 -7.19 -0.69 -2.03
CA ALA A 42 -7.13 0.72 -1.64
C ALA A 42 -6.60 1.62 -2.78
N ALA A 43 -5.53 1.20 -3.46
CA ALA A 43 -4.94 1.93 -4.58
C ALA A 43 -5.84 1.94 -5.83
N ALA A 44 -6.60 0.86 -6.06
CA ALA A 44 -7.56 0.80 -7.16
C ALA A 44 -8.79 1.71 -6.92
N GLN A 45 -9.28 1.78 -5.68
CA GLN A 45 -10.42 2.62 -5.31
C GLN A 45 -10.07 4.11 -5.28
N ASP A 46 -8.88 4.47 -4.78
CA ASP A 46 -8.35 5.83 -4.87
C ASP A 46 -6.92 5.83 -5.43
N PRO A 47 -6.77 5.92 -6.76
CA PRO A 47 -5.46 5.99 -7.42
C PRO A 47 -4.65 7.23 -7.03
N LYS A 48 -5.28 8.27 -6.45
CA LYS A 48 -4.60 9.48 -6.01
C LYS A 48 -4.08 9.35 -4.57
N LEU A 49 -4.31 8.24 -3.88
CA LEU A 49 -3.85 8.03 -2.51
C LEU A 49 -2.39 7.56 -2.48
N SER A 50 -1.43 8.49 -2.38
CA SER A 50 0.02 8.19 -2.30
C SER A 50 0.35 7.17 -1.20
N ALA A 51 -0.36 7.23 -0.07
CA ALA A 51 -0.18 6.29 1.04
C ALA A 51 -0.54 4.83 0.67
N ALA A 52 -1.53 4.62 -0.21
CA ALA A 52 -1.91 3.29 -0.67
C ALA A 52 -0.82 2.67 -1.54
N TRP A 53 -0.25 3.44 -2.47
CA TRP A 53 0.89 3.00 -3.28
C TRP A 53 2.13 2.68 -2.44
N LYS A 54 2.43 3.53 -1.44
CA LYS A 54 3.55 3.30 -0.52
C LYS A 54 3.38 2.00 0.25
N LEU A 55 2.18 1.76 0.79
CA LEU A 55 1.88 0.55 1.56
C LEU A 55 1.82 -0.69 0.67
N LEU A 56 1.28 -0.57 -0.54
CA LEU A 56 1.25 -1.64 -1.54
C LEU A 56 2.64 -2.18 -1.83
N GLY A 57 3.61 -1.30 -2.09
CA GLY A 57 4.97 -1.78 -2.34
C GLY A 57 5.63 -2.41 -1.11
N ARG A 58 5.33 -1.93 0.11
CA ARG A 58 5.83 -2.58 1.34
C ARG A 58 5.24 -3.97 1.53
N ALA A 59 3.92 -4.12 1.34
CA ALA A 59 3.25 -5.40 1.42
C ALA A 59 3.75 -6.37 0.35
N ALA A 60 3.99 -5.89 -0.87
CA ALA A 60 4.55 -6.67 -1.95
C ALA A 60 5.95 -7.21 -1.63
N ILE A 61 6.86 -6.39 -1.06
CA ILE A 61 8.16 -6.90 -0.58
C ILE A 61 7.99 -7.98 0.50
N SER A 62 7.14 -7.73 1.50
CA SER A 62 6.89 -8.69 2.57
C SER A 62 6.24 -9.99 2.07
N ALA A 63 5.53 -9.94 0.94
CA ALA A 63 4.93 -11.09 0.27
C ALA A 63 5.87 -11.76 -0.76
N GLY A 64 7.08 -11.24 -0.97
CA GLY A 64 8.04 -11.79 -1.94
C GLY A 64 7.77 -11.40 -3.40
N GLU A 65 7.04 -10.30 -3.66
CA GLU A 65 6.74 -9.77 -4.99
C GLU A 65 7.50 -8.46 -5.29
N PRO A 66 8.82 -8.50 -5.54
CA PRO A 66 9.63 -7.29 -5.74
C PRO A 66 9.24 -6.47 -6.99
N GLU A 67 8.78 -7.12 -8.06
CA GLU A 67 8.34 -6.42 -9.28
C GLU A 67 7.01 -5.68 -9.08
N THR A 68 6.10 -6.27 -8.30
CA THR A 68 4.88 -5.58 -7.84
C THR A 68 5.25 -4.37 -6.99
N ALA A 69 6.24 -4.51 -6.09
CA ALA A 69 6.70 -3.39 -5.27
C ALA A 69 7.31 -2.26 -6.09
N ARG A 70 8.16 -2.59 -7.07
CA ARG A 70 8.76 -1.64 -8.01
C ARG A 70 7.69 -0.84 -8.75
N THR A 71 6.69 -1.54 -9.30
CA THR A 71 5.57 -0.93 -10.01
C THR A 71 4.78 0.01 -9.10
N ALA A 72 4.41 -0.47 -7.91
CA ALA A 72 3.63 0.28 -6.93
C ALA A 72 4.34 1.57 -6.48
N TRP A 73 5.62 1.50 -6.12
CA TRP A 73 6.37 2.68 -5.69
C TRP A 73 6.64 3.65 -6.84
N THR A 74 6.82 3.17 -8.07
CA THR A 74 6.97 4.04 -9.25
C THR A 74 5.69 4.86 -9.48
N GLN A 75 4.53 4.21 -9.44
CA GLN A 75 3.24 4.91 -9.54
C GLN A 75 3.01 5.83 -8.33
N GLY A 76 3.33 5.37 -7.13
CA GLY A 76 3.21 6.16 -5.91
C GLY A 76 4.04 7.45 -5.94
N VAL A 77 5.27 7.40 -6.45
CA VAL A 77 6.11 8.59 -6.63
C VAL A 77 5.44 9.58 -7.59
N ALA A 78 4.93 9.12 -8.74
CA ALA A 78 4.25 10.00 -9.69
C ALA A 78 3.01 10.68 -9.06
N VAL A 79 2.18 9.92 -8.35
CA VAL A 79 1.00 10.42 -7.65
C VAL A 79 1.37 11.40 -6.54
N ALA A 80 2.37 11.06 -5.72
CA ALA A 80 2.81 11.90 -4.62
C ALA A 80 3.40 13.23 -5.12
N ARG A 81 4.17 13.21 -6.22
CA ARG A 81 4.68 14.43 -6.88
C ARG A 81 3.54 15.33 -7.35
N GLN A 82 2.53 14.77 -8.03
CA GLN A 82 1.37 15.54 -8.50
C GLN A 82 0.59 16.19 -7.35
N ARG A 83 0.60 15.58 -6.17
CA ARG A 83 -0.09 16.08 -4.97
C ARG A 83 0.76 17.00 -4.09
N GLY A 84 2.03 17.20 -4.42
CA GLY A 84 2.97 17.95 -3.57
C GLY A 84 3.36 17.20 -2.27
N ASP A 85 3.11 15.90 -2.18
CA ASP A 85 3.49 15.05 -1.04
C ASP A 85 4.97 14.65 -1.15
N LEU A 86 5.86 15.64 -0.96
CA LEU A 86 7.30 15.47 -1.14
C LEU A 86 7.91 14.49 -0.14
N GLN A 87 7.26 14.26 1.00
CA GLN A 87 7.71 13.27 1.97
C GLN A 87 7.53 11.85 1.43
N ALA A 88 6.33 11.52 0.92
CA ALA A 88 6.08 10.21 0.35
C ALA A 88 6.94 9.95 -0.89
N VAL A 89 7.19 10.97 -1.71
CA VAL A 89 8.14 10.88 -2.85
C VAL A 89 9.51 10.40 -2.38
N ARG A 90 10.11 11.09 -1.39
CA ARG A 90 11.45 10.76 -0.90
C ARG A 90 11.52 9.36 -0.32
N GLU A 91 10.52 8.95 0.47
CA GLU A 91 10.48 7.61 1.05
C GLU A 91 10.43 6.53 -0.04
N MET A 92 9.52 6.66 -1.01
CA MET A 92 9.36 5.67 -2.07
C MET A 92 10.56 5.62 -3.02
N GLU A 93 11.19 6.76 -3.32
CA GLU A 93 12.44 6.79 -4.09
C GLU A 93 13.58 6.06 -3.37
N VAL A 94 13.70 6.20 -2.05
CA VAL A 94 14.67 5.42 -1.26
C VAL A 94 14.38 3.93 -1.34
N PHE A 95 13.11 3.53 -1.26
CA PHE A 95 12.74 2.12 -1.38
C PHE A 95 13.04 1.53 -2.77
N LEU A 96 12.74 2.27 -3.84
CA LEU A 96 13.09 1.90 -5.21
C LEU A 96 14.61 1.74 -5.41
N ARG A 97 15.40 2.64 -4.84
CA ARG A 97 16.87 2.55 -4.90
C ARG A 97 17.39 1.29 -4.22
N ARG A 98 16.82 0.92 -3.07
CA ARG A 98 17.18 -0.32 -2.35
C ARG A 98 16.85 -1.57 -3.17
N LEU A 99 15.71 -1.58 -3.85
CA LEU A 99 15.30 -2.68 -4.73
C LEU A 99 16.16 -2.90 -5.98
N SER A 100 16.95 -1.91 -6.37
CA SER A 100 17.85 -2.01 -7.53
C SER A 100 19.30 -2.28 -7.12
N ALA A 101 19.58 -2.33 -5.82
CA ALA A 101 20.91 -2.60 -5.26
C ALA A 101 21.11 -4.07 -4.84
N ASP A 102 20.08 -4.91 -5.01
CA ASP A 102 20.08 -6.36 -4.82
C ASP A 102 20.30 -7.09 -6.16
#